data_AF-A0A7S2YXK1-F1
#
_entry.id   AF-A0A7S2YXK1-F1
#
_cell.length_a   1.000
_cell.length_b   1.000
_cell.length_c   1.000
_cell.angle_alpha   90.00
_cell.angle_beta   90.00
_cell.angle_gamma   90.00
#
_symmetry.space_group_name_H-M   'P 1'
#
loop_
_entity.id
_entity.type
_entity.pdbx_description
1 polymer ?
#
loop_
_entity_poly.entity_id
_entity_poly.type
_entity_poly.pdbx_seq_one_letter_code
_entity_poly.pdbx_strand_id
1 'polypeptide(L)'
;QSVFEDYGVLGTGGDHDLAAPTNTDWYLPLADLAVGDIGGDSLNVLEMRPHRNSNADTIEYNICKVSGHSEYNLYIPPQYTALPTGDDDAAHVQLPDDFSFPFYGEEFSDMFVGSNGYITFEAADMNYLPSEQSHRSKKRISVMFTDVDPTESGGEVQFADLNSAVAVTWRNVTLRQPDDHSKIPNQTFQTILFKDGTIWMGFESALQPESGAIIGLSSGAAERTQQQGKPPGVQVTRNLDSIQEC
;
A
#
# COMPACT_ATOMS: atom_id res chain seq x y z
N GLN A 1 54.76 4.36 -45.21
CA GLN A 1 54.35 5.16 -44.03
C GLN A 1 53.25 4.38 -43.33
N SER A 2 53.31 4.33 -42.00
CA SER A 2 52.52 3.52 -41.06
C SER A 2 52.86 2.03 -40.95
N VAL A 3 53.45 1.71 -39.81
CA VAL A 3 53.70 0.41 -39.18
C VAL A 3 52.92 0.48 -37.88
N PHE A 4 52.12 -0.53 -37.54
CA PHE A 4 51.84 -0.92 -36.15
C PHE A 4 51.38 -2.40 -36.13
N GLU A 5 52.30 -3.27 -35.73
CA GLU A 5 52.09 -4.47 -34.89
C GLU A 5 51.73 -3.96 -33.46
N ASP A 6 51.17 -4.67 -32.48
CA ASP A 6 51.11 -6.09 -32.16
C ASP A 6 50.01 -6.37 -31.10
N TYR A 7 49.74 -7.66 -30.84
CA TYR A 7 48.70 -8.29 -30.00
C TYR A 7 48.57 -7.89 -28.52
N GLY A 8 47.37 -8.13 -27.96
CA GLY A 8 47.16 -8.30 -26.51
C GLY A 8 45.70 -8.60 -26.12
N VAL A 9 45.38 -9.88 -25.92
CA VAL A 9 44.17 -10.36 -25.20
C VAL A 9 44.40 -10.17 -23.70
N LEU A 10 43.37 -9.72 -22.95
CA LEU A 10 42.92 -10.24 -21.63
C LEU A 10 41.91 -9.27 -20.99
N GLY A 11 40.77 -9.79 -20.54
CA GLY A 11 39.85 -9.06 -19.65
C GLY A 11 38.38 -9.42 -19.80
N THR A 12 38.00 -10.62 -19.33
CA THR A 12 36.61 -10.96 -18.99
C THR A 12 36.13 -10.05 -17.87
N GLY A 13 35.36 -9.00 -18.19
CA GLY A 13 34.65 -8.17 -17.21
C GLY A 13 33.17 -8.45 -17.38
N GLY A 14 32.55 -9.04 -16.35
CA GLY A 14 31.24 -9.66 -16.42
C GLY A 14 30.13 -8.73 -16.91
N ASP A 15 29.30 -9.27 -17.80
CA ASP A 15 27.90 -8.89 -17.85
C ASP A 15 27.33 -9.15 -16.45
N HIS A 16 27.29 -8.10 -15.62
CA HIS A 16 26.33 -8.05 -14.55
C HIS A 16 24.98 -7.98 -15.25
N ASP A 17 24.40 -9.16 -15.44
CA ASP A 17 23.01 -9.38 -15.74
C ASP A 17 22.22 -8.53 -14.74
N LEU A 18 21.81 -7.32 -15.17
CA LEU A 18 20.92 -6.47 -14.41
C LEU A 18 19.59 -7.19 -14.43
N ALA A 19 19.39 -8.05 -13.44
CA ALA A 19 18.12 -8.71 -13.19
C ALA A 19 17.04 -7.63 -13.27
N ALA A 20 16.12 -7.80 -14.24
CA ALA A 20 14.93 -6.96 -14.32
C ALA A 20 14.28 -6.94 -12.93
N PRO A 21 13.86 -5.77 -12.39
CA PRO A 21 13.25 -5.73 -11.07
C PRO A 21 12.08 -6.71 -11.05
N THR A 22 12.22 -7.78 -10.27
CA THR A 22 11.16 -8.74 -10.02
C THR A 22 10.05 -7.97 -9.33
N ASN A 23 8.86 -8.02 -9.91
CA ASN A 23 7.77 -7.10 -9.62
C ASN A 23 7.23 -7.36 -8.21
N THR A 24 7.69 -6.58 -7.22
CA THR A 24 7.36 -6.74 -5.80
C THR A 24 6.07 -6.03 -5.37
N ASP A 25 5.52 -5.18 -6.24
CA ASP A 25 4.30 -4.40 -5.97
C ASP A 25 3.06 -5.26 -6.21
N TRP A 26 2.09 -5.14 -5.30
CA TRP A 26 0.80 -5.80 -5.40
C TRP A 26 -0.31 -4.77 -5.27
N TYR A 27 -1.31 -4.82 -6.14
CA TYR A 27 -2.51 -3.99 -6.00
C TYR A 27 -3.71 -4.67 -6.67
N LEU A 28 -4.90 -4.26 -6.26
CA LEU A 28 -6.16 -4.60 -6.88
C LEU A 28 -7.17 -3.45 -6.76
N PRO A 29 -8.11 -3.35 -7.71
CA PRO A 29 -9.35 -2.62 -7.48
C PRO A 29 -10.11 -3.20 -6.29
N LEU A 30 -10.69 -2.37 -5.41
CA LEU A 30 -11.56 -2.85 -4.32
C LEU A 30 -12.73 -3.67 -4.88
N ALA A 31 -13.26 -3.29 -6.05
CA ALA A 31 -14.28 -4.03 -6.79
C ALA A 31 -13.98 -5.53 -6.89
N ASP A 32 -12.70 -5.88 -7.07
CA ASP A 32 -12.25 -7.24 -7.31
C ASP A 32 -12.26 -8.06 -6.01
N LEU A 33 -12.21 -7.44 -4.82
CA LEU A 33 -12.51 -8.16 -3.56
C LEU A 33 -13.98 -8.54 -3.46
N ALA A 34 -14.86 -7.75 -4.08
CA ALA A 34 -16.31 -7.91 -4.00
C ALA A 34 -16.89 -8.96 -4.96
N VAL A 35 -16.12 -9.46 -5.94
CA VAL A 35 -16.61 -10.45 -6.94
C VAL A 35 -16.79 -11.87 -6.35
N GLY A 36 -16.46 -12.08 -5.07
CA GLY A 36 -16.51 -13.40 -4.44
C GLY A 36 -17.50 -13.57 -3.29
N ASP A 37 -17.38 -12.81 -2.20
CA ASP A 37 -18.01 -13.24 -0.94
C ASP A 37 -18.20 -12.17 0.14
N ILE A 38 -18.11 -10.87 -0.16
CA ILE A 38 -18.43 -9.82 0.84
C ILE A 38 -19.95 -9.78 1.16
N GLY A 39 -20.74 -10.67 0.57
CA GLY A 39 -22.17 -10.85 0.83
C GLY A 39 -22.56 -12.15 1.55
N GLY A 40 -21.61 -12.97 2.00
CA GLY A 40 -21.90 -14.30 2.53
C GLY A 40 -21.17 -14.66 3.82
N ASP A 41 -19.85 -14.47 3.85
CA ASP A 41 -19.00 -14.68 5.03
C ASP A 41 -18.05 -13.48 5.14
N SER A 42 -18.23 -12.66 6.19
CA SER A 42 -17.54 -11.39 6.34
C SER A 42 -16.02 -11.57 6.33
N LEU A 43 -15.37 -11.15 5.25
CA LEU A 43 -13.94 -10.84 5.28
C LEU A 43 -13.70 -9.81 6.38
N ASN A 44 -12.94 -10.17 7.41
CA ASN A 44 -12.70 -9.26 8.52
C ASN A 44 -11.43 -8.43 8.26
N VAL A 45 -10.36 -9.07 7.77
CA VAL A 45 -9.06 -8.45 7.48
C VAL A 45 -8.38 -9.10 6.26
N LEU A 46 -7.67 -8.32 5.45
CA LEU A 46 -6.61 -8.78 4.56
C LEU A 46 -5.28 -8.72 5.31
N GLU A 47 -4.61 -9.86 5.43
CA GLU A 47 -3.29 -9.94 6.04
C GLU A 47 -2.22 -10.03 4.95
N MET A 48 -1.17 -9.23 5.10
CA MET A 48 0.00 -9.22 4.23
C MET A 48 1.25 -9.48 5.07
N ARG A 49 1.90 -10.61 4.87
CA ARG A 49 3.11 -11.00 5.61
C ARG A 49 4.36 -10.87 4.73
N PRO A 50 5.40 -10.15 5.19
CA PRO A 50 6.64 -10.06 4.45
C PRO A 50 7.34 -11.41 4.44
N HIS A 51 7.96 -11.74 3.32
CA HIS A 51 8.88 -12.86 3.20
C HIS A 51 10.04 -12.49 2.30
N ARG A 52 11.18 -13.12 2.55
CA ARG A 52 12.39 -12.91 1.76
C ARG A 52 12.36 -13.82 0.55
N ASN A 53 12.44 -13.25 -0.64
CA ASN A 53 12.67 -14.02 -1.86
C ASN A 53 14.15 -14.39 -1.93
N SER A 54 14.46 -15.66 -1.70
CA SER A 54 15.84 -16.16 -1.67
C SER A 54 16.56 -16.10 -3.03
N ASN A 55 15.82 -15.96 -4.14
CA ASN A 55 16.38 -15.93 -5.49
C ASN A 55 16.68 -14.50 -5.97
N ALA A 56 15.91 -13.51 -5.49
CA ALA A 56 16.02 -12.11 -5.91
C ALA A 56 16.63 -11.20 -4.85
N ASP A 57 16.86 -11.69 -3.63
CA ASP A 57 17.30 -10.90 -2.46
C ASP A 57 16.34 -9.73 -2.12
N THR A 58 15.07 -9.86 -2.51
CA THR A 58 14.00 -8.87 -2.29
C THR A 58 13.07 -9.28 -1.14
N ILE A 59 12.34 -8.30 -0.59
CA ILE A 59 11.20 -8.55 0.30
C ILE A 59 9.92 -8.49 -0.54
N GLU A 60 9.10 -9.53 -0.41
CA GLU A 60 7.80 -9.69 -1.06
C GLU A 60 6.73 -9.96 0.01
N TYR A 61 5.45 -9.86 -0.35
CA TYR A 61 4.34 -10.03 0.60
C TYR A 61 3.45 -11.21 0.18
N ASN A 62 3.23 -12.13 1.11
CA ASN A 62 2.18 -13.14 1.00
C ASN A 62 0.88 -12.55 1.50
N ILE A 63 -0.22 -12.79 0.79
CA ILE A 63 -1.49 -12.13 1.06
C ILE A 63 -2.56 -13.19 1.25
N CYS A 64 -3.27 -13.11 2.37
CA CYS A 64 -4.37 -14.00 2.68
C CYS A 64 -5.57 -13.23 3.27
N LYS A 65 -6.75 -13.82 3.13
CA LYS A 65 -8.00 -13.34 3.74
C LYS A 65 -8.14 -13.96 5.12
N VAL A 66 -8.62 -13.18 6.08
CA VAL A 66 -9.05 -13.67 7.40
C VAL A 66 -10.55 -13.48 7.53
N SER A 67 -11.31 -14.55 7.32
CA SER A 67 -12.79 -14.52 7.34
C SER A 67 -13.35 -15.33 8.50
N GLY A 68 -14.55 -15.00 8.99
CA GLY A 68 -15.23 -15.80 10.05
C GLY A 68 -14.59 -15.76 11.45
N HIS A 69 -13.57 -14.93 11.67
CA HIS A 69 -12.91 -14.74 12.96
C HIS A 69 -13.23 -13.37 13.58
N SER A 70 -14.16 -13.35 14.54
CA SER A 70 -14.63 -12.11 15.19
C SER A 70 -13.54 -11.30 15.91
N GLU A 71 -12.42 -11.94 16.25
CA GLU A 71 -11.25 -11.33 16.85
C GLU A 71 -10.37 -10.56 15.85
N TYR A 72 -10.52 -10.78 14.55
CA TYR A 72 -9.80 -10.08 13.47
C TYR A 72 -10.69 -9.05 12.77
N ASN A 73 -11.55 -8.37 13.51
CA ASN A 73 -12.30 -7.22 13.02
C ASN A 73 -11.45 -5.94 13.06
N LEU A 74 -11.96 -4.89 12.43
CA LEU A 74 -11.45 -3.52 12.55
C LEU A 74 -11.26 -3.18 14.04
N TYR A 75 -10.01 -3.01 14.47
CA TYR A 75 -9.69 -2.80 15.88
C TYR A 75 -9.95 -1.35 16.22
N ILE A 76 -10.93 -1.05 17.08
CA ILE A 76 -11.18 0.32 17.53
C ILE A 76 -10.25 0.62 18.72
N PRO A 77 -9.21 1.46 18.57
CA PRO A 77 -8.28 1.71 19.66
C PRO A 77 -8.97 2.50 20.78
N PRO A 78 -8.80 2.11 22.06
CA PRO A 78 -9.39 2.85 23.18
C PRO A 78 -8.73 4.22 23.38
N GLN A 79 -7.52 4.40 22.86
CA GLN A 79 -6.79 5.66 22.83
C GLN A 79 -6.22 5.86 21.42
N TYR A 80 -6.35 7.08 20.91
CA TYR A 80 -5.83 7.50 19.62
C TYR A 80 -5.55 9.00 19.63
N THR A 81 -4.75 9.44 18.67
CA THR A 81 -4.55 10.84 18.31
C THR A 81 -5.27 11.10 17.00
N ALA A 82 -6.16 12.09 16.95
CA ALA A 82 -6.72 12.55 15.69
C ALA A 82 -5.63 13.29 14.90
N LEU A 83 -5.39 12.87 13.66
CA LEU A 83 -4.42 13.49 12.78
C LEU A 83 -5.04 14.74 12.12
N PRO A 84 -4.29 15.84 12.00
CA PRO A 84 -4.76 17.05 11.36
C PRO A 84 -4.71 16.91 9.83
N THR A 85 -5.67 16.21 9.25
CA THR A 85 -5.80 16.06 7.79
C THR A 85 -7.07 16.73 7.29
N GLY A 86 -6.95 17.65 6.33
CA GLY A 86 -8.08 18.14 5.55
C GLY A 86 -8.46 17.22 4.37
N ASP A 87 -9.29 17.75 3.48
CA ASP A 87 -9.49 17.20 2.14
C ASP A 87 -8.19 17.34 1.34
N ASP A 88 -7.78 16.30 0.61
CA ASP A 88 -6.51 16.24 -0.14
C ASP A 88 -5.25 16.64 0.66
N ASP A 89 -5.07 16.07 1.85
CA ASP A 89 -4.01 16.46 2.77
C ASP A 89 -3.28 15.25 3.36
N ALA A 90 -2.13 15.48 3.98
CA ALA A 90 -1.36 14.43 4.64
C ALA A 90 -0.74 14.91 5.96
N ALA A 91 -0.83 14.06 6.98
CA ALA A 91 -0.16 14.27 8.25
C ALA A 91 1.17 13.48 8.29
N HIS A 92 2.24 14.15 8.71
CA HIS A 92 3.47 13.47 9.10
C HIS A 92 3.30 12.85 10.49
N VAL A 93 3.68 11.58 10.64
CA VAL A 93 3.56 10.83 11.87
C VAL A 93 4.92 10.23 12.21
N GLN A 94 5.49 10.69 13.33
CA GLN A 94 6.63 10.05 13.97
C GLN A 94 6.16 8.77 14.68
N LEU A 95 6.79 7.63 14.39
CA LEU A 95 6.49 6.37 15.08
C LEU A 95 7.14 6.34 16.47
N PRO A 96 6.62 5.52 17.42
CA PRO A 96 7.22 5.36 18.74
C PRO A 96 8.72 5.00 18.68
N ASP A 97 9.52 5.48 19.64
CA ASP A 97 10.99 5.32 19.64
C ASP A 97 11.47 3.86 19.55
N ASP A 98 10.66 2.91 20.03
CA ASP A 98 10.94 1.47 20.02
C ASP A 98 10.22 0.72 18.88
N PHE A 99 9.66 1.46 17.91
CA PHE A 99 8.94 0.95 16.75
C PHE A 99 9.56 1.50 15.46
N SER A 100 10.15 0.60 14.68
CA SER A 100 10.53 0.84 13.29
C SER A 100 9.72 -0.12 12.42
N PHE A 101 9.16 0.39 11.33
CA PHE A 101 8.37 -0.41 10.42
C PHE A 101 9.22 -0.89 9.23
N PRO A 102 9.46 -2.21 9.08
CA PRO A 102 10.11 -2.75 7.90
C PRO A 102 9.14 -2.79 6.71
N PHE A 103 9.48 -2.08 5.64
CA PHE A 103 8.69 -2.06 4.41
C PHE A 103 9.57 -2.13 3.16
N TYR A 104 9.38 -3.19 2.35
CA TYR A 104 10.19 -3.46 1.16
C TYR A 104 11.71 -3.42 1.42
N GLY A 105 12.17 -3.98 2.55
CA GLY A 105 13.59 -4.11 2.88
C GLY A 105 14.24 -2.85 3.49
N GLU A 106 13.45 -1.81 3.74
CA GLU A 106 13.89 -0.59 4.42
C GLU A 106 13.13 -0.39 5.73
N GLU A 107 13.78 0.25 6.70
CA GLU A 107 13.26 0.52 8.04
C GLU A 107 12.80 1.97 8.14
N PHE A 108 11.55 2.20 8.55
CA PHE A 108 10.98 3.53 8.67
C PHE A 108 10.64 3.87 10.12
N SER A 109 11.15 5.01 10.60
CA SER A 109 10.81 5.60 11.90
C SER A 109 9.64 6.58 11.83
N ASP A 110 9.19 6.93 10.63
CA ASP A 110 8.13 7.89 10.39
C ASP A 110 7.42 7.57 9.07
N MET A 111 6.22 8.14 8.92
CA MET A 111 5.37 7.93 7.75
C MET A 111 4.50 9.16 7.48
N PHE A 112 3.91 9.20 6.29
CA PHE A 112 2.91 10.21 5.93
C PHE A 112 1.56 9.52 5.72
N VAL A 113 0.56 9.95 6.48
CA VAL A 113 -0.81 9.44 6.40
C VAL A 113 -1.64 10.41 5.57
N GLY A 114 -2.06 9.98 4.39
CA GLY A 114 -2.91 10.76 3.50
C GLY A 114 -4.39 10.62 3.87
N SER A 115 -5.16 11.70 3.75
CA SER A 115 -6.62 11.70 3.88
C SER A 115 -7.27 10.67 2.95
N ASN A 116 -6.72 10.56 1.74
CA ASN A 116 -7.14 9.72 0.61
C ASN A 116 -6.87 8.21 0.77
N GLY A 117 -6.91 7.69 2.00
CA GLY A 117 -6.93 6.25 2.29
C GLY A 117 -5.63 5.50 2.03
N TYR A 118 -4.48 6.17 2.19
CA TYR A 118 -3.16 5.56 2.06
C TYR A 118 -2.15 6.08 3.07
N ILE A 119 -1.10 5.29 3.26
CA ILE A 119 0.15 5.66 3.94
C ILE A 119 1.25 5.66 2.88
N THR A 120 2.10 6.67 2.92
CA THR A 120 3.31 6.75 2.09
C THR A 120 4.54 6.86 2.98
N PHE A 121 5.65 6.35 2.45
CA PHE A 121 6.96 6.48 3.03
C PHE A 121 7.79 7.43 2.16
N GLU A 122 8.83 8.02 2.74
CA GLU A 122 9.77 8.97 2.09
C GLU A 122 9.21 10.38 1.81
N ALA A 123 7.97 10.49 1.31
CA ALA A 123 7.34 11.78 1.05
C ALA A 123 5.81 11.72 1.07
N ALA A 124 5.18 12.78 1.56
CA ALA A 124 3.73 12.98 1.52
C ALA A 124 3.15 12.85 0.09
N ASP A 125 1.85 12.59 0.03
CA ASP A 125 1.04 12.63 -1.17
C ASP A 125 -0.32 13.28 -0.86
N MET A 126 -0.86 13.98 -1.85
CA MET A 126 -2.16 14.66 -1.80
C MET A 126 -3.08 14.17 -2.93
N ASN A 127 -2.59 13.26 -3.78
CA ASN A 127 -3.38 12.79 -4.91
C ASN A 127 -4.62 12.01 -4.41
N TYR A 128 -5.78 12.32 -4.98
CA TYR A 128 -7.06 11.64 -4.78
C TYR A 128 -7.47 10.74 -5.95
N LEU A 129 -6.74 10.79 -7.07
CA LEU A 129 -7.06 10.04 -8.28
C LEU A 129 -6.35 8.67 -8.30
N PRO A 130 -7.07 7.56 -8.03
CA PRO A 130 -6.45 6.24 -8.03
C PRO A 130 -6.19 5.76 -9.46
N SER A 131 -4.97 5.28 -9.67
CA SER A 131 -4.54 4.55 -10.87
C SER A 131 -3.36 3.66 -10.49
N GLU A 132 -3.07 2.64 -11.29
CA GLU A 132 -1.85 1.84 -11.10
C GLU A 132 -0.60 2.74 -11.05
N GLN A 133 -0.52 3.72 -11.96
CA GLN A 133 0.62 4.64 -12.03
C GLN A 133 0.75 5.49 -10.77
N SER A 134 -0.34 6.08 -10.30
CA SER A 134 -0.31 6.90 -9.08
C SER A 134 -0.01 6.06 -7.84
N HIS A 135 -0.59 4.86 -7.72
CA HIS A 135 -0.29 3.94 -6.63
C HIS A 135 1.21 3.58 -6.60
N ARG A 136 1.77 3.21 -7.76
CA ARG A 136 3.17 2.76 -7.89
C ARG A 136 4.23 3.86 -7.82
N SER A 137 3.82 5.12 -7.88
CA SER A 137 4.74 6.27 -7.88
C SER A 137 5.48 6.43 -6.55
N LYS A 138 4.94 5.89 -5.45
CA LYS A 138 5.50 6.06 -4.11
C LYS A 138 5.61 4.72 -3.41
N LYS A 139 6.53 4.64 -2.46
CA LYS A 139 6.52 3.55 -1.49
C LYS A 139 5.27 3.72 -0.62
N ARG A 140 4.23 2.91 -0.86
CA ARG A 140 2.85 3.18 -0.46
C ARG A 140 2.15 1.94 0.06
N ILE A 141 1.32 2.12 1.07
CA ILE A 141 0.29 1.19 1.52
C ILE A 141 -1.07 1.85 1.25
N SER A 142 -1.88 1.26 0.38
CA SER A 142 -3.23 1.71 0.06
C SER A 142 -4.24 0.75 0.65
N VAL A 143 -5.05 1.23 1.59
CA VAL A 143 -6.18 0.47 2.13
C VAL A 143 -7.48 0.88 1.44
N MET A 144 -7.62 2.14 1.04
CA MET A 144 -8.77 2.63 0.29
C MET A 144 -8.34 3.83 -0.53
N PHE A 145 -7.37 3.66 -1.43
CA PHE A 145 -6.88 4.79 -2.19
C PHE A 145 -7.94 5.24 -3.19
N THR A 146 -8.56 6.37 -2.87
CA THR A 146 -9.59 7.07 -3.63
C THR A 146 -9.73 8.49 -3.08
N ASP A 147 -10.72 9.25 -3.55
CA ASP A 147 -11.04 10.59 -3.06
C ASP A 147 -11.84 10.52 -1.75
N VAL A 148 -11.18 10.88 -0.64
CA VAL A 148 -11.67 10.76 0.74
C VAL A 148 -11.58 12.11 1.44
N ASP A 149 -12.73 12.60 1.88
CA ASP A 149 -12.83 13.79 2.71
C ASP A 149 -13.08 13.38 4.19
N PRO A 150 -12.08 13.55 5.08
CA PRO A 150 -12.22 13.26 6.50
C PRO A 150 -12.90 14.40 7.26
N THR A 151 -13.15 15.57 6.65
CA THR A 151 -13.73 16.74 7.33
C THR A 151 -15.26 16.73 7.33
N GLU A 152 -15.87 15.87 6.53
CA GLU A 152 -17.31 15.73 6.43
C GLU A 152 -17.88 14.68 7.40
N SER A 153 -19.17 14.81 7.72
CA SER A 153 -19.93 13.83 8.52
C SER A 153 -19.38 13.54 9.92
N GLY A 154 -18.46 14.37 10.43
CA GLY A 154 -17.75 14.10 11.69
C GLY A 154 -16.71 12.99 11.55
N GLY A 155 -16.20 12.78 10.34
CA GLY A 155 -15.09 11.89 10.08
C GLY A 155 -13.78 12.39 10.68
N GLU A 156 -12.80 11.50 10.72
CA GLU A 156 -11.44 11.82 11.12
C GLU A 156 -10.47 10.71 10.68
N VAL A 157 -9.19 11.06 10.61
CA VAL A 157 -8.10 10.08 10.51
C VAL A 157 -7.44 9.97 11.88
N GLN A 158 -7.31 8.75 12.39
CA GLN A 158 -6.81 8.46 13.72
C GLN A 158 -5.50 7.69 13.64
N PHE A 159 -4.55 8.01 14.52
CA PHE A 159 -3.36 7.22 14.77
C PHE A 159 -3.37 6.66 16.19
N ALA A 160 -3.03 5.38 16.35
CA ALA A 160 -2.91 4.75 17.66
C ALA A 160 -1.63 3.93 17.77
N ASP A 161 -0.90 4.14 18.87
CA ASP A 161 0.18 3.26 19.32
C ASP A 161 -0.41 2.11 20.14
N LEU A 162 -0.20 0.89 19.66
CA LEU A 162 -0.67 -0.36 20.28
C LEU A 162 0.47 -1.13 20.96
N ASN A 163 1.62 -0.47 21.20
CA ASN A 163 2.86 -1.00 21.77
C ASN A 163 3.61 -2.00 20.85
N SER A 164 2.95 -3.07 20.41
CA SER A 164 3.52 -4.05 19.45
C SER A 164 3.17 -3.77 17.99
N ALA A 165 2.30 -2.80 17.76
CA ALA A 165 1.79 -2.39 16.45
C ALA A 165 1.40 -0.91 16.48
N VAL A 166 1.19 -0.32 15.32
CA VAL A 166 0.51 0.97 15.19
C VAL A 166 -0.69 0.82 14.28
N ALA A 167 -1.75 1.58 14.53
CA ALA A 167 -2.96 1.57 13.71
C ALA A 167 -3.24 2.96 13.15
N VAL A 168 -3.66 3.00 11.88
CA VAL A 168 -4.23 4.16 11.22
C VAL A 168 -5.66 3.84 10.83
N THR A 169 -6.61 4.61 11.33
CA THR A 169 -8.05 4.42 11.07
C THR A 169 -8.60 5.65 10.38
N TRP A 170 -9.17 5.48 9.19
CA TRP A 170 -10.05 6.47 8.58
C TRP A 170 -11.45 6.15 9.08
N ARG A 171 -11.94 6.94 10.02
CA ARG A 171 -13.18 6.66 10.74
C ARG A 171 -14.28 7.59 10.27
N ASN A 172 -15.41 7.00 9.88
CA ASN A 172 -16.61 7.74 9.49
C ASN A 172 -16.35 8.81 8.39
N VAL A 173 -15.39 8.53 7.51
CA VAL A 173 -14.98 9.44 6.43
C VAL A 173 -15.96 9.37 5.26
N THR A 174 -15.90 10.36 4.37
CA THR A 174 -16.80 10.45 3.21
C THR A 174 -16.02 10.24 1.93
N LEU A 175 -16.43 9.28 1.09
CA LEU A 175 -15.85 9.12 -0.26
C LEU A 175 -16.58 10.03 -1.25
N ARG A 176 -15.83 10.71 -2.11
CA ARG A 176 -16.38 11.54 -3.19
C ARG A 176 -16.68 10.69 -4.43
N GLN A 177 -17.73 11.07 -5.15
CA GLN A 177 -18.03 10.55 -6.48
C GLN A 177 -17.55 11.54 -7.54
N PRO A 178 -16.89 11.06 -8.62
CA PRO A 178 -16.29 11.93 -9.63
C PRO A 178 -17.34 12.69 -10.47
N ASP A 179 -18.48 12.05 -10.77
CA ASP A 179 -19.32 12.48 -11.89
C ASP A 179 -20.61 13.19 -11.48
N ASP A 180 -21.20 12.86 -10.32
CA ASP A 180 -22.51 13.37 -9.89
C ASP A 180 -22.48 14.21 -8.61
N HIS A 181 -21.27 14.46 -8.07
CA HIS A 181 -21.04 15.12 -6.78
C HIS A 181 -21.76 14.47 -5.58
N SER A 182 -22.32 13.28 -5.76
CA SER A 182 -22.84 12.49 -4.66
C SER A 182 -21.69 11.98 -3.81
N LYS A 183 -22.05 11.45 -2.64
CA LYS A 183 -21.10 11.11 -1.59
C LYS A 183 -21.47 9.78 -0.97
N ILE A 184 -20.46 9.03 -0.57
CA ILE A 184 -20.62 7.80 0.20
C ILE A 184 -20.17 8.11 1.64
N PRO A 185 -21.09 8.49 2.55
CA PRO A 185 -20.73 8.84 3.92
C PRO A 185 -20.46 7.59 4.76
N ASN A 186 -19.95 7.80 5.97
CA ASN A 186 -19.83 6.80 7.03
C ASN A 186 -18.97 5.58 6.64
N GLN A 187 -17.86 5.81 5.95
CA GLN A 187 -16.90 4.76 5.65
C GLN A 187 -15.87 4.66 6.78
N THR A 188 -15.64 3.43 7.25
CA THR A 188 -14.60 3.14 8.24
C THR A 188 -13.70 2.04 7.70
N PHE A 189 -12.40 2.32 7.64
CA PHE A 189 -11.38 1.37 7.24
C PHE A 189 -10.06 1.64 7.98
N GLN A 190 -9.22 0.63 8.07
CA GLN A 190 -8.05 0.65 8.94
C GLN A 190 -6.87 -0.08 8.32
N THR A 191 -5.67 0.41 8.62
CA THR A 191 -4.43 -0.34 8.48
C THR A 191 -3.76 -0.51 9.83
N ILE A 192 -3.30 -1.71 10.16
CA ILE A 192 -2.44 -1.99 11.31
C ILE A 192 -1.08 -2.46 10.81
N LEU A 193 -0.02 -1.84 11.31
CA LEU A 193 1.37 -2.13 10.98
C LEU A 193 2.04 -2.78 12.19
N PHE A 194 2.57 -3.99 12.02
CA PHE A 194 3.25 -4.74 13.07
C PHE A 194 4.77 -4.58 12.97
N LYS A 195 5.48 -4.71 14.10
CA LYS A 195 6.96 -4.59 14.16
C LYS A 195 7.71 -5.58 13.26
N ASP A 196 7.08 -6.69 12.89
CA ASP A 196 7.66 -7.70 11.99
C ASP A 196 7.41 -7.42 10.49
N GLY A 197 6.74 -6.31 10.18
CA GLY A 197 6.38 -5.91 8.82
C GLY A 197 5.07 -6.49 8.31
N THR A 198 4.37 -7.28 9.12
CA THR A 198 3.00 -7.70 8.81
C THR A 198 2.11 -6.46 8.72
N ILE A 199 1.19 -6.47 7.75
CA ILE A 199 0.20 -5.41 7.53
C ILE A 199 -1.17 -6.06 7.55
N TRP A 200 -2.08 -5.49 8.33
CA TRP A 200 -3.51 -5.83 8.26
C TRP A 200 -4.29 -4.67 7.68
N MET A 201 -5.22 -4.96 6.78
CA MET A 201 -6.20 -4.01 6.24
C MET A 201 -7.61 -4.50 6.55
N GLY A 202 -8.43 -3.67 7.18
CA GLY A 202 -9.79 -4.00 7.56
C GLY A 202 -10.80 -2.93 7.16
N PHE A 203 -12.06 -3.33 6.95
CA PHE A 203 -13.14 -2.47 6.49
C PHE A 203 -14.41 -2.76 7.28
N GLU A 204 -15.13 -1.74 7.71
CA GLU A 204 -16.52 -1.90 8.19
C GLU A 204 -17.47 -2.12 7.02
N SER A 205 -17.18 -1.48 5.87
CA SER A 205 -17.89 -1.63 4.61
C SER A 205 -16.92 -1.47 3.44
N ALA A 206 -17.13 -2.23 2.37
CA ALA A 206 -16.31 -2.19 1.15
C ALA A 206 -17.01 -1.42 0.01
N LEU A 207 -17.73 -0.34 0.34
CA LEU A 207 -18.27 0.55 -0.69
C LEU A 207 -17.13 1.35 -1.35
N GLN A 208 -17.27 1.63 -2.63
CA GLN A 208 -16.32 2.41 -3.42
C GLN A 208 -17.05 3.38 -4.34
N PRO A 209 -16.39 4.47 -4.74
CA PRO A 209 -16.90 5.34 -5.80
C PRO A 209 -16.83 4.64 -7.16
N GLU A 210 -17.51 5.22 -8.15
CA GLU A 210 -17.56 4.70 -9.53
C GLU A 210 -16.19 4.71 -10.22
N SER A 211 -15.30 5.63 -9.83
CA SER A 211 -13.89 5.64 -10.23
C SER A 211 -13.11 4.43 -9.72
N GLY A 212 -13.68 3.67 -8.77
CA GLY A 212 -13.02 2.62 -8.03
C GLY A 212 -12.14 3.14 -6.90
N ALA A 213 -11.61 2.19 -6.13
CA ALA A 213 -10.58 2.40 -5.12
C ALA A 213 -9.47 1.37 -5.28
N ILE A 214 -8.25 1.71 -4.87
CA ILE A 214 -7.11 0.79 -4.89
C ILE A 214 -6.81 0.29 -3.47
N ILE A 215 -6.66 -1.03 -3.36
CA ILE A 215 -5.97 -1.69 -2.26
C ILE A 215 -4.63 -2.19 -2.78
N GLY A 216 -3.54 -1.97 -2.05
CA GLY A 216 -2.24 -2.39 -2.53
C GLY A 216 -1.04 -2.01 -1.68
N LEU A 217 0.09 -2.61 -2.03
CA LEU A 217 1.43 -2.31 -1.56
C LEU A 217 2.29 -1.95 -2.78
N SER A 218 3.01 -0.83 -2.69
CA SER A 218 4.01 -0.47 -3.69
C SER A 218 5.36 -0.16 -3.05
N SER A 219 6.41 -0.61 -3.72
CA SER A 219 7.82 -0.32 -3.44
C SER A 219 8.27 1.06 -3.94
N GLY A 220 7.43 1.79 -4.70
CA GLY A 220 7.80 3.07 -5.33
C GLY A 220 8.71 2.96 -6.55
N ALA A 221 8.95 1.76 -7.07
CA ALA A 221 9.94 1.54 -8.14
C ALA A 221 9.59 2.19 -9.49
N ALA A 222 8.32 2.58 -9.72
CA ALA A 222 7.90 3.20 -10.98
C ALA A 222 8.46 4.62 -11.18
N GLU A 223 8.78 5.35 -10.12
CA GLU A 223 9.48 6.65 -10.24
C GLU A 223 10.97 6.50 -10.54
N ARG A 224 11.62 5.44 -10.03
CA ARG A 224 13.04 5.17 -10.30
C ARG A 224 13.32 4.83 -11.77
N THR A 225 12.34 4.31 -12.50
CA THR A 225 12.47 3.92 -13.91
C THR A 225 12.15 5.05 -14.90
N GLN A 226 11.46 6.13 -14.52
CA GLN A 226 11.21 7.25 -15.45
C GLN A 226 12.47 8.07 -15.78
N GLN A 227 13.56 7.92 -15.03
CA GLN A 227 14.87 8.48 -15.42
C GLN A 227 15.64 7.61 -16.43
N GLN A 228 15.15 6.41 -16.78
CA GLN A 228 15.74 5.54 -17.81
C GLN A 228 14.65 4.82 -18.62
N GLY A 229 14.36 5.35 -19.81
CA GLY A 229 13.50 4.85 -20.91
C GLY A 229 12.69 3.55 -20.76
N LYS A 230 11.39 3.66 -21.13
CA LYS A 230 10.38 2.64 -21.49
C LYS A 230 10.19 1.48 -20.47
N PRO A 231 9.06 1.46 -19.72
CA PRO A 231 8.84 0.43 -18.71
C PRO A 231 8.63 -0.97 -19.35
N PRO A 232 9.19 -2.04 -18.77
CA PRO A 232 8.80 -3.41 -19.06
C PRO A 232 7.34 -3.64 -18.71
N GLY A 233 6.61 -4.37 -19.55
CA GLY A 233 5.22 -4.74 -19.32
C GLY A 233 5.06 -5.53 -18.01
N VAL A 234 4.16 -5.05 -17.16
CA VAL A 234 3.77 -5.67 -15.89
C VAL A 234 2.85 -6.87 -16.18
N GLN A 235 3.28 -8.07 -15.81
CA GLN A 235 2.36 -9.18 -15.55
C GLN A 235 1.79 -8.96 -14.15
N VAL A 236 0.55 -8.48 -14.08
CA VAL A 236 -0.23 -8.39 -12.85
C VAL A 236 -0.69 -9.80 -12.51
N THR A 237 -0.36 -10.32 -11.34
CA THR A 237 -0.99 -11.54 -10.83
C THR A 237 -2.42 -11.19 -10.43
N ARG A 238 -3.31 -11.07 -11.43
CA ARG A 238 -4.74 -10.80 -11.31
C ARG A 238 -5.50 -12.04 -10.82
N ASN A 239 -4.92 -12.85 -9.94
CA ASN A 239 -5.63 -14.01 -9.42
C ASN A 239 -6.07 -13.73 -8.00
N LEU A 240 -7.28 -13.17 -7.88
CA LEU A 240 -8.08 -13.26 -6.67
C LEU A 240 -8.17 -14.72 -6.19
N ASP A 241 -8.17 -15.67 -7.12
CA ASP A 241 -8.12 -17.13 -6.89
C ASP A 241 -6.86 -17.61 -6.13
N SER A 242 -5.84 -16.77 -6.00
CA SER A 242 -4.62 -17.06 -5.22
C SER A 242 -4.59 -16.44 -3.82
N ILE A 243 -5.52 -15.54 -3.48
CA ILE A 243 -5.64 -15.06 -2.11
C ILE A 243 -6.42 -16.12 -1.33
N GLN A 244 -5.67 -17.01 -0.69
CA GLN A 244 -6.22 -18.08 0.14
C GLN A 244 -6.70 -17.50 1.47
N GLU A 245 -7.58 -18.24 2.16
CA GLU A 245 -7.79 -18.01 3.59
C GLU A 245 -6.48 -18.32 4.32
N CYS A 246 -6.16 -17.51 5.33
CA CYS A 246 -5.21 -17.91 6.35
C CYS A 246 -5.82 -19.07 7.18
#